data_AF-A0A2N2CF07-F1
#
_entry.id   AF-A0A2N2CF07-F1
#
_cell.length_a   1.000
_cell.length_b   1.000
_cell.length_c   1.000
_cell.angle_alpha   90.00
_cell.angle_beta   90.00
_cell.angle_gamma   90.00
#
_symmetry.space_group_name_H-M   'P 1'
#
loop_
_entity.id
_entity.type
_entity.pdbx_description
1 polymer ?
#
loop_
_entity_poly.entity_id
_entity_poly.type
_entity_poly.pdbx_seq_one_letter_code
_entity_poly.pdbx_strand_id
1 'polypeptide(L)' 'MKKIMSTVKEKSLRGMIKLQTILADNRGETFIDTAIKILISVVIGALLLAGLYALIEGTVLPELQQRISDMFEYNG' A
#
# COMPACT_ATOMS: atom_id res chain seq x y z
N MET A 1 -39.26 29.14 34.23
CA MET A 1 -38.26 28.10 34.62
C MET A 1 -38.33 26.82 33.78
N LYS A 2 -39.49 26.18 33.58
CA LYS A 2 -39.63 24.91 32.84
C LYS A 2 -39.05 24.93 31.39
N LYS A 3 -39.15 26.06 30.68
CA LYS A 3 -38.68 26.24 29.29
C LYS A 3 -37.15 26.32 29.13
N ILE A 4 -36.45 26.82 30.17
CA ILE A 4 -34.98 26.87 30.20
C ILE A 4 -34.44 25.46 30.49
N MET A 5 -35.09 24.73 31.40
CA MET A 5 -34.68 23.37 31.75
C MET A 5 -34.86 22.38 30.60
N SER A 6 -35.91 22.54 29.77
CA SER A 6 -36.11 21.70 28.59
C SER A 6 -35.09 21.98 27.48
N THR A 7 -34.74 23.24 27.24
CA THR A 7 -33.73 23.62 26.22
C THR A 7 -32.31 23.23 26.63
N VAL A 8 -31.97 23.28 27.93
CA VAL A 8 -30.71 22.76 28.46
C VAL A 8 -30.62 21.24 28.31
N LYS A 9 -31.68 20.50 28.66
CA LYS A 9 -31.75 19.04 28.43
C LYS A 9 -31.51 18.69 26.96
N GLU A 10 -32.18 19.39 26.06
CA GLU A 10 -32.12 19.15 24.62
C GLU A 10 -30.74 19.47 24.03
N LYS A 11 -30.08 20.54 24.51
CA LYS A 11 -28.68 20.83 24.15
C LYS A 11 -27.72 19.76 24.68
N SER A 12 -27.92 19.27 25.90
CA SER A 12 -27.08 18.19 26.45
C SER A 12 -27.24 16.87 25.68
N LEU A 13 -28.49 16.52 25.30
CA LEU A 13 -28.79 15.35 24.47
C LEU A 13 -28.13 15.46 23.10
N ARG A 14 -28.25 16.61 22.44
CA ARG A 14 -27.56 16.86 21.16
C ARG A 14 -26.04 16.75 21.26
N GLY A 15 -25.45 17.25 22.36
CA GLY A 15 -24.02 17.11 22.62
C GLY A 15 -23.60 15.64 22.82
N MET A 16 -24.38 14.89 23.60
CA MET A 16 -24.13 13.47 23.87
C MET A 16 -24.27 12.61 22.61
N ILE A 17 -25.24 12.91 21.73
CA ILE A 17 -25.39 12.23 20.44
C ILE A 17 -24.19 12.53 19.54
N LYS A 18 -23.76 13.80 19.42
CA LYS A 18 -22.57 14.16 18.63
C LYS A 18 -21.30 13.46 19.10
N LEU A 19 -21.08 13.38 20.41
CA LEU A 19 -19.93 12.68 20.98
C LEU A 19 -19.98 11.19 20.65
N GLN A 20 -21.13 10.55 20.80
CA GLN A 20 -21.28 9.14 20.40
C GLN A 20 -21.06 8.92 18.91
N THR A 21 -21.55 9.83 18.06
CA THR A 21 -21.32 9.75 16.61
C THR A 21 -19.84 9.86 16.24
N ILE A 22 -19.08 10.73 16.92
CA ILE A 22 -17.64 10.89 16.68
C ILE A 22 -16.86 9.68 17.19
N LEU A 23 -17.21 9.14 18.35
CA LEU A 23 -16.55 7.96 18.91
C LEU A 23 -16.84 6.68 18.10
N ALA A 24 -18.00 6.62 17.45
CA ALA A 24 -18.37 5.54 16.53
C ALA A 24 -17.86 5.77 15.10
N ASP A 25 -17.18 6.89 14.82
CA ASP A 25 -16.70 7.22 13.50
C ASP A 25 -15.39 6.48 13.20
N ASN A 26 -15.45 5.46 12.36
CA ASN A 26 -14.28 4.67 11.93
C ASN A 26 -13.59 5.27 10.68
N ARG A 27 -13.86 6.55 10.36
CA ARG A 27 -13.19 7.25 9.26
C ARG A 27 -11.69 7.30 9.51
N GLY A 28 -10.93 6.51 8.74
CA GLY A 28 -9.48 6.39 8.91
C GLY A 28 -9.00 4.95 8.99
N GLU A 29 -9.84 4.02 9.46
CA GLU A 29 -9.45 2.63 9.70
C GLU A 29 -9.05 1.91 8.40
N THR A 30 -9.77 2.19 7.30
CA THR A 30 -9.52 1.61 5.98
C THR A 30 -8.26 2.15 5.30
N PHE A 31 -7.68 3.26 5.79
CA PHE A 31 -6.45 3.83 5.23
C PHE A 31 -5.23 2.99 5.58
N ILE A 32 -5.21 2.38 6.76
CA ILE A 32 -4.08 1.56 7.21
C ILE A 32 -4.02 0.25 6.40
N ASP A 33 -5.15 -0.43 6.19
CA ASP A 33 -5.20 -1.63 5.31
C ASP A 33 -4.71 -1.31 3.89
N THR A 34 -5.16 -0.17 3.36
CA THR A 34 -4.79 0.28 2.02
C THR A 34 -3.29 0.61 1.94
N ALA A 35 -2.75 1.34 2.92
CA ALA A 35 -1.33 1.71 2.96
C ALA A 35 -0.42 0.48 3.07
N ILE A 36 -0.78 -0.49 3.93
CA ILE A 36 -0.02 -1.73 4.09
C ILE A 36 -0.05 -2.55 2.79
N LYS A 37 -1.21 -2.65 2.14
CA LYS A 37 -1.35 -3.36 0.86
C LYS A 37 -0.46 -2.75 -0.22
N ILE A 38 -0.44 -1.43 -0.33
CA ILE A 38 0.44 -0.72 -1.28
C ILE A 38 1.91 -0.99 -0.95
N LEU A 39 2.31 -0.89 0.33
CA LEU A 39 3.67 -1.15 0.77
C LEU A 39 4.14 -2.55 0.37
N ILE A 40 3.33 -3.57 0.65
CA ILE A 40 3.65 -4.96 0.32
C ILE A 40 3.77 -5.15 -1.19
N SER A 41 2.82 -4.63 -1.98
CA SER A 41 2.85 -4.71 -3.44
C SER A 41 4.12 -4.09 -4.03
N VAL A 42 4.50 -2.89 -3.55
CA VAL A 42 5.71 -2.19 -4.00
C VAL A 42 6.97 -2.97 -3.63
N VAL A 43 7.06 -3.46 -2.39
CA VAL A 43 8.22 -4.24 -1.92
C VAL A 43 8.40 -5.51 -2.73
N ILE A 44 7.32 -6.27 -2.98
CA ILE A 44 7.40 -7.48 -3.81
C ILE A 44 7.86 -7.13 -5.23
N GLY A 45 7.30 -6.07 -5.83
CA GLY A 45 7.72 -5.62 -7.17
C GLY A 45 9.20 -5.27 -7.24
N ALA A 46 9.72 -4.53 -6.26
CA ALA A 46 11.13 -4.15 -6.20
C ALA A 46 12.06 -5.38 -6.03
N LEU A 47 11.69 -6.33 -5.17
CA LEU A 47 12.46 -7.55 -4.95
C LEU A 47 12.52 -8.43 -6.21
N LEU A 48 11.40 -8.56 -6.92
CA LEU A 48 11.35 -9.29 -8.20
C LEU A 48 12.27 -8.65 -9.24
N LEU A 49 12.20 -7.32 -9.40
CA LEU A 49 13.06 -6.60 -10.34
C LEU A 49 14.54 -6.72 -9.99
N ALA A 50 14.89 -6.63 -8.70
CA ALA A 50 16.26 -6.82 -8.24
C ALA A 50 16.79 -8.24 -8.54
N GLY A 51 15.96 -9.27 -8.31
CA GLY A 51 16.32 -10.65 -8.62
C GLY A 51 16.50 -10.89 -10.12
N LEU A 52 15.57 -10.38 -10.94
CA LEU A 52 15.67 -10.45 -12.40
C LEU A 52 16.89 -9.70 -12.92
N TYR A 53 17.17 -8.51 -12.39
CA TYR A 53 18.34 -7.72 -12.76
C TYR A 53 19.64 -8.48 -12.47
N ALA A 54 19.78 -9.02 -11.25
CA ALA A 54 20.96 -9.80 -10.86
C ALA A 54 21.15 -11.07 -11.73
N LEU A 55 20.07 -11.76 -12.08
CA LEU A 55 20.12 -12.94 -12.95
C LEU A 55 20.52 -12.55 -14.38
N ILE A 56 19.93 -11.48 -14.91
CA ILE A 56 20.21 -11.00 -16.26
C ILE A 56 21.67 -10.59 -16.37
N GLU A 57 22.15 -9.75 -15.46
CA GLU A 57 23.53 -9.26 -15.44
C GLU A 57 24.55 -10.37 -15.20
N GLY A 58 24.32 -11.22 -14.20
CA GLY A 58 25.31 -12.21 -13.77
C GLY A 58 25.37 -13.46 -14.64
N THR A 59 24.27 -13.84 -15.31
CA THR A 59 24.18 -15.15 -15.99
C THR A 59 23.72 -15.03 -17.44
N VAL A 60 22.63 -14.30 -17.69
CA VAL A 60 22.01 -14.28 -19.03
C VAL A 60 22.85 -13.50 -20.03
N LEU A 61 23.34 -12.30 -19.68
CA LEU A 61 24.14 -11.49 -20.60
C LEU A 61 25.46 -12.19 -21.00
N PRO A 62 26.24 -12.77 -20.06
CA PRO A 62 27.42 -13.55 -20.41
C PRO A 62 27.09 -14.76 -21.29
N GLU A 63 26.03 -15.51 -20.98
CA GLU A 63 25.65 -16.68 -21.78
C GLU A 63 25.21 -16.30 -23.20
N LEU A 64 24.44 -15.22 -23.34
CA LEU A 64 24.05 -14.70 -24.64
C LEU A 64 25.26 -14.21 -25.43
N GLN A 65 26.18 -13.49 -24.79
CA GLN A 65 27.42 -13.05 -25.44
C GLN A 65 28.24 -14.25 -25.92
N GLN A 66 28.41 -15.28 -25.09
CA GLN A 66 29.12 -16.50 -25.47
C GLN A 66 28.44 -17.20 -26.65
N ARG A 67 27.12 -17.41 -26.59
CA ARG A 67 26.37 -18.05 -27.68
C ARG A 67 26.44 -17.25 -28.98
N ILE A 68 26.40 -15.92 -28.91
CA ILE A 68 26.54 -15.05 -30.08
C ILE A 68 27.96 -15.18 -30.64
N SER A 69 28.99 -15.14 -29.80
CA SER A 69 30.38 -15.37 -30.21
C SER A 69 30.55 -16.74 -30.87
N ASP A 70 30.02 -17.80 -30.27
CA ASP A 70 30.06 -19.16 -30.83
C ASP A 70 29.39 -19.21 -32.20
N MET A 71 28.25 -18.52 -32.40
CA MET A 71 27.57 -18.44 -33.70
C MET A 71 28.38 -17.67 -34.76
N PHE A 72 29.21 -16.72 -34.36
CA PHE A 72 30.11 -15.99 -35.28
C PHE A 72 31.41 -16.74 -35.57
N GLU A 73 31.93 -17.48 -34.59
CA GLU A 73 33.12 -18.34 -34.72
C GLU A 73 32.80 -19.66 -35.45
N TYR A 74 31.55 -20.08 -35.46
CA TYR A 74 31.04 -21.22 -36.24
C TYR A 74 30.90 -20.88 -37.74
N ASN A 75 32.00 -20.48 -38.37
CA ASN A 75 32.12 -20.28 -39.81
C ASN A 75 33.08 -21.27 -40.49
N GLY A 76 33.31 -22.44 -39.87
CA GLY A 76 34.10 -23.55 -40.43
C GLY A 76 34.54 -24.56 -39.38
#